data_AF-A0A6C0B3Z1-F1
#
_entry.id   AF-A0A6C0B3Z1-F1
#
_cell.length_a   1.000
_cell.length_b   1.000
_cell.length_c   1.000
_cell.angle_alpha   90.00
_cell.angle_beta   90.00
_cell.angle_gamma   90.00
#
_symmetry.space_group_name_H-M   'P 1'
#
loop_
_entity.id
_entity.type
_entity.pdbx_description
1 polymer ?
#
loop_
_entity_poly.entity_id
_entity_poly.type
_entity_poly.pdbx_seq_one_letter_code
_entity_poly.pdbx_strand_id
1 'polypeptide(L)' 'MVEKVIIQYKNKSYIVIKQDLESYDQFHTRAWLVAKYEPKTLDEYNTALVKSQKKINELYLGFVY' A
#
# COMPACT_ATOMS: atom_id res chain seq x y z
N MET A 1 -13.10 13.38 -5.24
CA MET A 1 -12.74 12.34 -6.23
C MET A 1 -11.86 11.33 -5.51
N VAL A 2 -12.18 10.03 -5.57
CA VAL A 2 -11.35 9.00 -4.91
C VAL A 2 -10.24 8.59 -5.88
N GLU A 3 -9.00 8.97 -5.57
CA GLU A 3 -7.85 8.59 -6.39
C GLU A 3 -7.48 7.13 -6.17
N LYS A 4 -7.23 6.41 -7.27
CA LYS A 4 -6.88 4.98 -7.26
C LYS A 4 -5.70 4.75 -8.17
N VAL A 5 -4.78 3.88 -7.75
CA VAL A 5 -3.68 3.40 -8.60
C VAL A 5 -3.86 1.91 -8.85
N ILE A 6 -3.63 1.51 -10.09
CA ILE A 6 -3.53 0.11 -10.47
C ILE A 6 -2.05 -0.22 -10.58
N ILE A 7 -1.56 -1.12 -9.74
CA ILE A 7 -0.19 -1.61 -9.82
C ILE A 7 -0.22 -3.03 -10.36
N GLN A 8 0.56 -3.26 -11.41
CA GLN A 8 0.77 -4.58 -11.97
C GLN A 8 2.10 -5.14 -11.46
N TYR A 9 2.07 -6.35 -10.90
CA TYR A 9 3.27 -7.03 -10.42
C TYR A 9 3.11 -8.54 -10.59
N LYS A 10 4.09 -9.19 -11.23
CA LYS A 10 4.09 -10.65 -11.53
C LYS A 10 2.73 -11.19 -12.02
N ASN A 11 2.16 -10.55 -13.04
CA ASN A 11 0.87 -10.90 -13.68
C ASN A 11 -0.38 -10.75 -12.78
N LYS A 12 -0.28 -10.04 -11.65
CA LYS A 12 -1.43 -9.65 -10.83
C LYS A 12 -1.60 -8.14 -10.85
N SER A 13 -2.86 -7.70 -10.80
CA SER A 13 -3.22 -6.29 -10.67
C SER A 13 -3.76 -6.01 -9.27
N TYR A 14 -3.22 -4.99 -8.62
CA TYR A 14 -3.63 -4.54 -7.30
C TYR A 14 -4.22 -3.15 -7.41
N ILE A 15 -5.39 -2.93 -6.82
CA ILE A 15 -6.05 -1.62 -6.82
C ILE A 15 -5.92 -1.04 -5.42
N VAL A 16 -5.11 0.01 -5.29
CA VAL A 16 -4.89 0.69 -4.01
C VAL A 16 -5.53 2.08 -4.09
N ILE A 17 -6.32 2.40 -3.06
CA ILE A 17 -7.04 3.66 -2.95
C ILE A 17 -6.18 4.63 -2.13
N LYS A 18 -6.08 5.87 -2.62
CA LYS A 18 -5.38 6.93 -1.91
C LYS A 18 -6.20 7.39 -0.69
N GLN A 19 -5.54 7.60 0.44
CA GLN A 19 -6.10 8.22 1.64
C GLN A 19 -6.01 9.76 1.54
N ASP A 20 -6.91 10.46 2.21
CA ASP A 20 -7.01 11.92 2.07
C ASP A 20 -5.74 12.65 2.55
N LEU A 21 -5.13 12.17 3.65
CA LEU A 21 -3.99 12.83 4.29
C LEU A 21 -2.62 12.30 3.85
N GLU A 22 -2.54 11.24 3.04
CA GLU A 22 -1.25 10.74 2.55
C GLU A 22 -0.75 11.57 1.36
N SER A 23 0.56 11.79 1.27
CA SER A 23 1.16 12.41 0.09
C SER A 23 1.15 11.42 -1.09
N TYR A 24 1.33 11.91 -2.32
CA TYR A 24 1.44 11.03 -3.49
C TYR A 24 2.61 10.06 -3.37
N ASP A 25 3.75 10.50 -2.85
CA ASP A 25 4.93 9.65 -2.68
C ASP A 25 4.68 8.54 -1.66
N GLN A 26 4.03 8.85 -0.54
CA GLN A 26 3.58 7.87 0.45
C GLN A 26 2.60 6.87 -0.16
N PHE A 27 1.62 7.37 -0.92
CA PHE A 27 0.62 6.55 -1.59
C PHE A 27 1.24 5.56 -2.59
N HIS A 28 2.11 6.04 -3.47
CA HIS A 28 2.78 5.20 -4.46
C HIS A 28 3.69 4.17 -3.79
N THR A 29 4.46 4.57 -2.78
CA THR A 29 5.31 3.66 -2.02
C THR A 29 4.48 2.59 -1.30
N ARG A 30 3.37 2.97 -0.66
CA ARG A 30 2.44 2.04 0.00
C ARG A 30 1.90 1.02 -0.98
N ALA A 31 1.41 1.50 -2.12
CA ALA A 31 0.83 0.64 -3.13
C ALA A 31 1.86 -0.35 -3.69
N TRP A 32 3.12 0.08 -3.87
CA TRP A 32 4.22 -0.79 -4.29
C TRP A 32 4.55 -1.86 -3.23
N LEU A 33 4.55 -1.48 -1.95
CA LEU A 33 4.76 -2.42 -0.85
C LEU A 33 3.67 -3.50 -0.79
N VAL A 34 2.40 -3.12 -0.99
CA VAL A 34 1.28 -4.07 -1.06
C VAL A 34 1.50 -5.11 -2.15
N ALA A 35 1.90 -4.68 -3.35
CA ALA A 35 2.19 -5.59 -4.46
C ALA A 35 3.38 -6.52 -4.15
N LYS A 36 4.41 -6.01 -3.47
CA LYS A 36 5.60 -6.77 -3.07
C LYS A 36 5.30 -7.88 -2.04
N TYR A 37 4.26 -7.74 -1.22
CA TYR A 37 3.81 -8.80 -0.32
C TYR A 37 3.11 -9.96 -1.04
N GLU A 38 2.83 -9.83 -2.33
CA GLU A 38 2.23 -10.87 -3.19
C GLU A 38 0.99 -11.58 -2.60
N PRO A 39 0.03 -10.85 -1.99
CA PRO A 39 -1.10 -11.50 -1.35
C PRO A 39 -1.90 -12.34 -2.36
N LYS A 40 -2.30 -13.52 -1.92
CA LYS A 40 -3.04 -14.53 -2.69
C LYS A 40 -4.50 -14.61 -2.25
N THR A 41 -4.79 -14.23 -1.01
CA THR A 41 -6.14 -14.18 -0.44
C THR A 41 -6.53 -12.76 -0.06
N LEU A 42 -7.83 -12.53 0.16
CA LEU A 42 -8.32 -11.25 0.66
C LEU A 42 -7.76 -10.91 2.04
N ASP A 43 -7.60 -11.92 2.90
CA ASP A 43 -7.05 -11.75 4.25
C ASP A 43 -5.56 -11.35 4.22
N GLU A 44 -4.79 -12.00 3.36
CA GLU A 44 -3.40 -11.61 3.09
C GLU A 44 -3.31 -10.19 2.51
N TYR A 45 -4.26 -9.80 1.66
CA TYR A 45 -4.31 -8.46 1.09
C TYR A 45 -4.59 -7.40 2.16
N ASN A 46 -5.55 -7.64 3.06
CA ASN A 46 -5.83 -6.76 4.19
C ASN A 46 -4.62 -6.65 5.13
N THR A 47 -3.95 -7.77 5.38
CA THR A 47 -2.72 -7.79 6.17
C THR A 47 -1.59 -7.00 5.49
N ALA A 48 -1.44 -7.14 4.17
CA ALA A 48 -0.46 -6.40 3.38
C ALA A 48 -0.73 -4.88 3.41
N LEU A 49 -1.99 -4.45 3.36
CA LEU A 49 -2.37 -3.04 3.50
C LEU A 49 -1.92 -2.47 4.86
N VAL A 50 -2.21 -3.18 5.95
CA VAL A 50 -1.82 -2.76 7.31
C VAL A 50 -0.30 -2.73 7.46
N LYS A 51 0.41 -3.78 7.01
CA LYS A 51 1.88 -3.83 7.04
C LYS A 51 2.52 -2.70 6.24
N SER A 52 1.99 -2.44 5.04
CA SER A 52 2.48 -1.35 4.18
C SER A 52 2.26 0.00 4.83
N GLN A 53 1.09 0.23 5.46
CA GLN A 53 0.83 1.47 6.20
C GLN A 53 1.79 1.66 7.37
N LYS A 54 2.03 0.62 8.18
CA LYS A 54 3.02 0.67 9.26
C LYS A 54 4.40 1.06 8.71
N LYS A 55 4.80 0.47 7.58
CA LYS A 55 6.09 0.78 6.97
C LYS A 55 6.18 2.22 6.45
N ILE A 56 5.10 2.75 5.89
CA ILE A 56 5.04 4.18 5.53
C ILE A 56 5.16 5.07 6.75
N ASN A 57 4.47 4.75 7.84
CA ASN A 57 4.56 5.53 9.07
C ASN A 57 5.98 5.50 9.66
N GLU A 58 6.66 4.35 9.62
CA GLU A 58 8.07 4.25 10.00
C GLU A 58 8.97 5.13 9.11
N LEU A 59 8.81 5.04 7.78
CA LEU A 59 9.67 5.71 6.81
C LEU A 59 9.47 7.23 6.76
N TYR A 60 8.22 7.70 6.84
CA TYR A 60 7.88 9.10 6.58
C TYR A 60 7.51 9.89 7.82
N LEU A 61 7.09 9.21 8.89
CA LEU A 61 6.64 9.87 10.13
C LEU A 61 7.54 9.54 11.33
N GLY A 62 8.47 8.58 11.18
CA GLY A 62 9.41 8.20 12.24
C GLY A 62 8.78 7.41 13.40
N PHE A 63 7.55 6.91 13.25
CA PHE A 63 6.89 6.08 14.26
C PHE A 63 7.42 4.64 14.19
N VAL A 64 8.07 4.19 15.25
CA VAL A 64 8.46 2.77 15.44
C VAL A 64 7.39 2.11 16.30
N TYR A 65 6.76 1.06 15.76
CA TYR A 65 5.68 0.30 16.40
C TYR A 65 6.18 -0.92 17.17
#